data_AF-A0A2N9MFQ4-F1
#
_entry.id   AF-A0A2N9MFQ4-F1
#
_cell.length_a   1.000
_cell.length_b   1.000
_cell.length_c   1.000
_cell.angle_alpha   90.00
_cell.angle_beta   90.00
_cell.angle_gamma   90.00
#
_symmetry.space_group_name_H-M   'P 1'
#
loop_
_entity.id
_entity.type
_entity.pdbx_description
1 polymer ?
#
loop_
_entity_poly.entity_id
_entity_poly.type
_entity_poly.pdbx_seq_one_letter_code
_entity_poly.pdbx_strand_id
1 'polypeptide(L)'
;MNKLNVELEHCYGIKKLQAQFDFSQHRAYAIYAPNGSMNSSLAQAFKDVADATASKDRIFPARVSIRKITDEGGVELPKESVLVVPPYDEDFGHTEKTSTLLVDTKLRKEYEQLHIEIDESKKTFLKALKEQSGSKKDLEKEVSSTFTKSDDEFYRALIRVKEELLAQKDAPFADVQYDKIFDEKVLSFLGTKDFKTAIEDYIKKYNEILAATYFRKGTLNYYNAATIAKSLADNGFFAAKHTVNLNADKKLEITSQKQLEELVAKEKDSISNDKDLRKKFADIEKLITKNANVRDFEAYLAEHEELLPKLANVESFKEEIWKSYFKARIELYEDLIEKYRAAERRKKEIEDEATKQRTQWEAVIEIFNNRFFVPFKLTAKNRVSVILGEEPMLSLGFTFEDGADKAPVEKLALMQVLSSGEKKALYVLNIIFEVEARKCVFRRCRSLIPI
;
A
#
# COMPACT_ATOMS: atom_id res chain seq x y z
N MET A 1 -20.97 37.41 15.20
CA MET A 1 -21.83 38.24 14.36
C MET A 1 -23.04 38.63 15.17
N ASN A 2 -23.13 39.92 15.47
CA ASN A 2 -24.25 40.51 16.19
C ASN A 2 -25.20 41.21 15.24
N LYS A 3 -24.76 41.65 14.05
CA LYS A 3 -25.63 42.29 13.06
C LYS A 3 -25.40 41.74 11.66
N LEU A 4 -26.48 41.58 10.91
CA LEU A 4 -26.45 41.15 9.52
C LEU A 4 -27.14 42.20 8.66
N ASN A 5 -26.40 42.81 7.75
CA ASN A 5 -26.90 43.76 6.77
C ASN A 5 -27.21 43.02 5.47
N VAL A 6 -28.43 43.20 4.95
CA VAL A 6 -28.90 42.58 3.71
C VAL A 6 -29.39 43.69 2.77
N GLU A 7 -28.68 43.85 1.66
CA GLU A 7 -29.06 44.72 0.54
C GLU A 7 -29.12 43.87 -0.74
N LEU A 8 -30.34 43.66 -1.24
CA LEU A 8 -30.63 42.89 -2.46
C LEU A 8 -31.39 43.76 -3.47
N GLU A 9 -30.94 43.79 -4.71
CA GLU A 9 -31.62 44.45 -5.83
C GLU A 9 -31.61 43.52 -7.04
N HIS A 10 -32.76 43.34 -7.69
CA HIS A 10 -32.94 42.47 -8.85
C HIS A 10 -32.43 41.03 -8.66
N CYS A 11 -32.48 40.47 -7.44
CA CYS A 11 -32.13 39.07 -7.16
C CYS A 11 -33.40 38.21 -7.17
N TYR A 12 -33.54 37.32 -8.17
CA TYR A 12 -34.66 36.37 -8.28
C TYR A 12 -36.06 36.98 -8.11
N GLY A 13 -36.27 38.18 -8.65
CA GLY A 13 -37.56 38.90 -8.56
C GLY A 13 -37.70 39.86 -7.38
N ILE A 14 -36.74 39.90 -6.45
CA ILE A 14 -36.66 40.93 -5.42
C ILE A 14 -36.34 42.26 -6.11
N LYS A 15 -37.28 43.22 -6.10
CA LYS A 15 -37.06 44.54 -6.69
C LYS A 15 -35.96 45.28 -5.94
N LYS A 16 -36.16 45.48 -4.64
CA LYS A 16 -35.19 46.06 -3.69
C LYS A 16 -35.54 45.60 -2.28
N LEU A 17 -34.56 45.14 -1.52
CA LEU A 17 -34.67 44.80 -0.10
C LEU A 17 -33.44 45.37 0.61
N GLN A 18 -33.67 46.20 1.63
CA GLN A 18 -32.62 46.71 2.50
C GLN A 18 -33.07 46.53 3.95
N ALA A 19 -32.41 45.65 4.68
CA ALA A 19 -32.76 45.32 6.05
C ALA A 19 -31.51 45.01 6.88
N GLN A 20 -31.56 45.35 8.17
CA GLN A 20 -30.57 44.96 9.15
C GLN A 20 -31.23 44.04 10.18
N PHE A 21 -30.64 42.86 10.40
CA PHE A 21 -31.06 41.91 11.43
C PHE A 21 -30.08 41.98 12.61
N ASP A 22 -30.59 42.21 13.83
CA ASP A 22 -29.78 42.34 15.04
C ASP A 22 -29.90 41.08 15.93
N PHE A 23 -28.87 40.26 15.88
CA PHE A 23 -28.78 39.02 16.63
C PHE A 23 -28.28 39.17 18.08
N SER A 24 -28.03 40.39 18.56
CA SER A 24 -27.54 40.61 19.93
C SER A 24 -28.56 40.24 21.01
N GLN A 25 -29.86 40.46 20.74
CA GLN A 25 -30.95 40.13 21.66
C GLN A 25 -31.74 38.88 21.25
N HIS A 26 -31.79 38.56 19.96
CA HIS A 26 -32.58 37.44 19.43
C HIS A 26 -31.74 36.57 18.51
N ARG A 27 -31.88 35.24 18.62
CA ARG A 27 -31.07 34.28 17.83
C ARG A 27 -31.74 33.82 16.53
N ALA A 28 -32.98 34.24 16.29
CA ALA A 28 -33.78 33.81 15.15
C ALA A 28 -34.74 34.91 14.72
N TYR A 29 -35.01 34.97 13.41
CA TYR A 29 -35.97 35.87 12.79
C TYR A 29 -36.96 35.08 11.95
N ALA A 30 -38.25 35.41 12.07
CA ALA A 30 -39.29 34.90 11.18
C ALA A 30 -39.57 35.97 10.11
N ILE A 31 -39.45 35.58 8.84
CA ILE A 31 -39.74 36.46 7.70
C ILE A 31 -41.08 36.05 7.12
N TYR A 32 -42.06 36.94 7.19
CA TYR A 32 -43.39 36.73 6.62
C TYR A 32 -43.58 37.65 5.42
N ALA A 33 -43.90 37.07 4.26
CA ALA A 33 -44.24 37.82 3.07
C ALA A 33 -45.36 37.11 2.28
N PRO A 34 -46.20 37.87 1.54
CA PRO A 34 -47.23 37.30 0.68
C PRO A 34 -46.68 36.31 -0.35
N ASN A 35 -47.53 35.39 -0.78
CA ASN A 35 -47.20 34.42 -1.83
C ASN A 35 -46.71 35.13 -3.10
N GLY A 36 -45.62 34.64 -3.69
CA GLY A 36 -45.02 35.20 -4.90
C GLY A 36 -44.18 36.47 -4.68
N SER A 37 -43.95 36.90 -3.44
CA SER A 37 -43.16 38.09 -3.14
C SER A 37 -41.65 37.81 -3.11
N MET A 38 -41.12 37.27 -2.01
CA MET A 38 -39.65 37.17 -1.84
C MET A 38 -39.12 35.98 -1.04
N ASN A 39 -39.96 35.16 -0.39
CA ASN A 39 -39.45 34.14 0.55
C ASN A 39 -38.48 33.15 -0.11
N SER A 40 -38.88 32.53 -1.21
CA SER A 40 -38.02 31.60 -1.97
C SER A 40 -36.86 32.32 -2.67
N SER A 41 -37.08 33.55 -3.14
CA SER A 41 -36.07 34.39 -3.79
C SER A 41 -34.95 34.78 -2.83
N LEU A 42 -35.30 35.09 -1.58
CA LEU A 42 -34.37 35.41 -0.50
C LEU A 42 -33.55 34.17 -0.14
N ALA A 43 -34.20 33.01 0.04
CA ALA A 43 -33.50 31.75 0.30
C ALA A 43 -32.51 31.42 -0.83
N GLN A 44 -32.90 31.63 -2.10
CA GLN A 44 -32.01 31.42 -3.24
C GLN A 44 -30.83 32.41 -3.26
N ALA A 45 -31.04 33.68 -2.91
CA ALA A 45 -29.95 34.67 -2.83
C ALA A 45 -28.90 34.28 -1.78
N PHE A 46 -29.33 33.76 -0.62
CA PHE A 46 -28.42 33.19 0.38
C PHE A 46 -27.79 31.86 -0.07
N LYS A 47 -28.52 31.05 -0.83
CA LYS A 47 -27.99 29.81 -1.40
C LYS A 47 -26.82 30.11 -2.34
N ASP A 48 -26.95 31.13 -3.17
CA ASP A 48 -25.87 31.55 -4.04
C ASP A 48 -24.63 32.05 -3.27
N VAL A 49 -24.77 32.56 -2.03
CA VAL A 49 -23.63 32.87 -1.16
C VAL A 49 -22.93 31.58 -0.74
N ALA A 50 -23.70 30.58 -0.29
CA ALA A 50 -23.16 29.27 0.10
C ALA A 50 -22.49 28.54 -1.08
N ASP A 51 -23.04 28.67 -2.28
CA ASP A 51 -22.54 28.06 -3.51
C ASP A 51 -21.43 28.90 -4.21
N ALA A 52 -21.11 30.09 -3.67
CA ALA A 52 -20.19 31.07 -4.27
C ALA A 52 -20.55 31.43 -5.74
N THR A 53 -21.84 31.49 -6.05
CA THR A 53 -22.36 31.88 -7.37
C THR A 53 -22.91 33.30 -7.34
N ALA A 54 -23.01 33.95 -8.50
CA ALA A 54 -23.60 35.28 -8.61
C ALA A 54 -25.13 35.19 -8.66
N SER A 55 -25.80 36.01 -7.86
CA SER A 55 -27.25 36.15 -7.94
C SER A 55 -27.69 36.91 -9.18
N LYS A 56 -28.84 36.53 -9.74
CA LYS A 56 -29.34 37.07 -11.00
C LYS A 56 -30.86 37.23 -11.01
N ASP A 57 -31.36 38.08 -11.91
CA ASP A 57 -32.76 38.06 -12.33
C ASP A 57 -32.92 36.99 -13.42
N ARG A 58 -33.81 36.01 -13.19
CA ARG A 58 -34.03 34.90 -14.14
C ARG A 58 -34.86 35.31 -15.35
N ILE A 59 -35.71 36.32 -15.20
CA ILE A 59 -36.66 36.75 -16.24
C ILE A 59 -36.09 37.90 -17.04
N PHE A 60 -35.34 38.79 -16.40
CA PHE A 60 -34.70 39.94 -17.04
C PHE A 60 -33.18 39.92 -16.85
N PRO A 61 -32.42 39.10 -17.60
CA PRO A 61 -30.98 38.96 -17.43
C PRO A 61 -30.17 40.24 -17.64
N ALA A 62 -30.73 41.23 -18.35
CA ALA A 62 -30.11 42.53 -18.57
C ALA A 62 -30.12 43.45 -17.34
N ARG A 63 -30.89 43.12 -16.29
CA ARG A 63 -30.88 43.88 -15.04
C ARG A 63 -29.63 43.55 -14.23
N VAL A 64 -28.97 44.58 -13.72
CA VAL A 64 -27.84 44.41 -12.81
C VAL A 64 -28.37 44.00 -11.45
N SER A 65 -28.00 42.79 -11.01
CA SER A 65 -28.33 42.30 -9.67
C SER A 65 -27.30 42.80 -8.66
N ILE A 66 -27.78 43.31 -7.52
CA ILE A 66 -26.95 43.71 -6.38
C ILE A 66 -27.21 42.72 -5.26
N ARG A 67 -26.18 41.99 -4.82
CA ARG A 67 -26.23 41.17 -3.61
C ARG A 67 -25.12 41.62 -2.67
N LYS A 68 -25.48 42.32 -1.60
CA LYS A 68 -24.58 42.66 -0.50
C LYS A 68 -25.16 42.12 0.80
N ILE A 69 -24.47 41.12 1.35
CA ILE A 69 -24.85 40.50 2.62
C ILE A 69 -23.61 40.55 3.50
N THR A 70 -23.59 41.46 4.47
CA THR A 70 -22.39 41.78 5.26
C THR A 70 -22.65 41.76 6.77
N ASP A 71 -21.60 41.55 7.55
CA ASP A 71 -21.65 41.60 9.01
C ASP A 71 -21.61 43.05 9.56
N GLU A 72 -21.49 43.18 10.89
CA GLU A 72 -21.33 44.46 11.60
C GLU A 72 -20.11 45.29 11.15
N GLY A 73 -19.06 44.66 10.62
CA GLY A 73 -17.86 45.32 10.12
C GLY A 73 -17.90 45.66 8.63
N GLY A 74 -19.01 45.33 7.94
CA GLY A 74 -19.13 45.50 6.49
C GLY A 74 -18.42 44.43 5.68
N VAL A 75 -18.01 43.31 6.31
CA VAL A 75 -17.35 42.18 5.63
C VAL A 75 -18.40 41.24 5.08
N GLU A 76 -18.23 40.78 3.83
CA GLU A 76 -19.13 39.79 3.23
C GLU A 76 -19.11 38.46 3.99
N LEU A 77 -20.27 37.80 4.05
CA LEU A 77 -20.36 36.50 4.70
C LEU A 77 -19.51 35.44 3.98
N PRO A 78 -18.64 34.70 4.68
CA PRO A 78 -17.96 33.55 4.10
C PRO A 78 -18.98 32.46 3.77
N LYS A 79 -18.82 31.80 2.62
CA LYS A 79 -19.74 30.76 2.13
C LYS A 79 -19.98 29.65 3.16
N GLU A 80 -18.97 29.31 3.96
CA GLU A 80 -19.03 28.29 5.00
C GLU A 80 -19.95 28.66 6.17
N SER A 81 -20.29 29.94 6.34
CA SER A 81 -21.17 30.43 7.42
C SER A 81 -22.66 30.39 7.07
N VAL A 82 -23.00 30.12 5.80
CA VAL A 82 -24.38 30.09 5.32
C VAL A 82 -24.80 28.65 5.03
N LEU A 83 -25.98 28.26 5.52
CA LEU A 83 -26.64 27.00 5.19
C LEU A 83 -28.09 27.30 4.84
N VAL A 84 -28.49 26.99 3.61
CA VAL A 84 -29.88 27.08 3.16
C VAL A 84 -30.48 25.69 3.11
N VAL A 85 -31.52 25.48 3.91
CA VAL A 85 -32.20 24.19 4.04
C VAL A 85 -33.42 24.16 3.10
N PRO A 86 -33.47 23.25 2.11
CA PRO A 86 -34.65 23.10 1.27
C PRO A 86 -35.85 22.48 2.03
N PRO A 87 -37.09 22.63 1.53
CA PRO A 87 -38.30 22.17 2.23
C PRO A 87 -38.36 20.66 2.49
N TYR A 88 -37.78 19.85 1.59
CA TYR A 88 -37.50 18.42 1.73
C TYR A 88 -36.71 17.99 0.49
N ASP A 89 -35.64 17.23 0.69
CA ASP A 89 -34.79 16.71 -0.39
C ASP A 89 -34.32 15.30 0.03
N GLU A 90 -34.75 14.27 -0.70
CA GLU A 90 -34.45 12.86 -0.37
C GLU A 90 -32.96 12.53 -0.57
N ASP A 91 -32.28 13.29 -1.44
CA ASP A 91 -30.88 13.09 -1.80
C ASP A 91 -29.93 13.86 -0.86
N PHE A 92 -30.46 14.69 0.03
CA PHE A 92 -29.69 15.45 1.00
C PHE A 92 -29.16 14.54 2.11
N GLY A 93 -27.96 13.99 1.91
CA GLY A 93 -27.20 13.20 2.88
C GLY A 93 -26.07 13.99 3.54
N HIS A 94 -25.57 13.50 4.68
CA HIS A 94 -24.29 13.96 5.20
C HIS A 94 -23.16 13.55 4.25
N THR A 95 -22.18 14.42 4.10
CA THR A 95 -21.04 14.26 3.19
C THR A 95 -19.81 13.70 3.92
N GLU A 96 -18.82 13.24 3.16
CA GLU A 96 -17.47 12.93 3.67
C GLU A 96 -16.88 14.12 4.45
N LYS A 97 -17.13 15.36 3.99
CA LYS A 97 -16.69 16.58 4.67
C LYS A 97 -17.32 16.71 6.06
N THR A 98 -18.62 16.49 6.21
CA THR A 98 -19.26 16.48 7.54
C THR A 98 -18.78 15.34 8.41
N SER A 99 -18.49 14.18 7.81
CA SER A 99 -17.97 13.04 8.55
C SER A 99 -16.58 13.37 9.11
N THR A 100 -15.69 13.88 8.27
CA THR A 100 -14.30 14.22 8.63
C THR A 100 -14.21 15.39 9.62
N LEU A 101 -15.08 16.40 9.53
CA LEU A 101 -15.03 17.59 10.40
C LEU A 101 -15.36 17.31 11.87
N LEU A 102 -16.06 16.21 12.12
CA LEU A 102 -16.57 15.82 13.43
C LEU A 102 -15.69 14.74 14.10
N VAL A 103 -14.62 14.31 13.42
CA VAL A 103 -13.57 13.42 13.93
C VAL A 103 -12.52 14.21 14.72
N ASP A 104 -11.90 13.55 15.72
CA ASP A 104 -10.71 14.06 16.40
C ASP A 104 -9.52 14.09 15.42
N THR A 105 -9.23 15.29 14.93
CA THR A 105 -8.11 15.53 14.00
C THR A 105 -6.75 15.21 14.58
N LYS A 106 -6.61 15.15 15.91
CA LYS A 106 -5.33 14.82 16.57
C LYS A 106 -5.07 13.32 16.47
N LEU A 107 -6.03 12.49 16.90
CA LEU A 107 -5.91 11.03 16.83
C LEU A 107 -5.72 10.55 15.39
N ARG A 108 -6.48 11.15 14.45
CA ARG A 108 -6.33 10.84 13.03
C ARG A 108 -4.93 11.16 12.50
N LYS A 109 -4.41 12.37 12.76
CA LYS A 109 -3.06 12.76 12.32
C LYS A 109 -1.98 11.87 12.92
N GLU A 110 -2.14 11.51 14.19
CA GLU A 110 -1.22 10.59 14.87
C GLU A 110 -1.25 9.21 14.22
N TYR A 111 -2.43 8.67 13.92
CA TYR A 111 -2.58 7.40 13.22
C TYR A 111 -1.97 7.42 11.82
N GLU A 112 -2.24 8.47 11.03
CA GLU A 112 -1.64 8.67 9.70
C GLU A 112 -0.11 8.75 9.79
N GLN A 113 0.43 9.46 10.79
CA GLN A 113 1.87 9.59 11.01
C GLN A 113 2.53 8.25 11.36
N LEU A 114 1.89 7.41 12.19
CA LEU A 114 2.40 6.07 12.51
C LEU A 114 2.57 5.22 11.24
N HIS A 115 1.59 5.25 10.33
CA HIS A 115 1.67 4.53 9.06
C HIS A 115 2.82 5.03 8.17
N ILE A 116 2.99 6.35 8.08
CA ILE A 116 4.07 6.97 7.30
C ILE A 116 5.44 6.51 7.82
N GLU A 117 5.66 6.58 9.14
CA GLU A 117 6.94 6.22 9.76
C GLU A 117 7.30 4.74 9.57
N ILE A 118 6.32 3.85 9.67
CA ILE A 118 6.50 2.42 9.39
C ILE A 118 6.86 2.21 7.92
N ASP A 119 6.13 2.84 6.99
CA ASP A 119 6.35 2.68 5.56
C ASP A 119 7.72 3.22 5.12
N GLU A 120 8.17 4.33 5.70
CA GLU A 120 9.51 4.89 5.46
C GLU A 120 10.62 3.96 5.96
N SER A 121 10.48 3.41 7.17
CA SER A 121 11.43 2.44 7.72
C SER A 121 11.43 1.15 6.88
N LYS A 122 10.26 0.65 6.48
CA LYS A 122 10.14 -0.53 5.60
C LYS A 122 10.85 -0.30 4.26
N LYS A 123 10.59 0.83 3.60
CA LYS A 123 11.24 1.17 2.32
C LYS A 123 12.75 1.22 2.46
N THR A 124 13.25 1.80 3.55
CA THR A 124 14.69 1.89 3.83
C THR A 124 15.30 0.50 4.01
N PHE A 125 14.65 -0.36 4.79
CA PHE A 125 15.08 -1.73 5.02
C PHE A 125 15.07 -2.56 3.73
N LEU A 126 13.99 -2.53 2.96
CA LEU A 126 13.87 -3.26 1.69
C LEU A 126 14.90 -2.79 0.65
N LYS A 127 15.20 -1.49 0.60
CA LYS A 127 16.25 -0.96 -0.26
C LYS A 127 17.61 -1.55 0.11
N ALA A 128 17.96 -1.57 1.38
CA ALA A 128 19.21 -2.16 1.86
C ALA A 128 19.29 -3.66 1.56
N LEU A 129 18.18 -4.41 1.72
CA LEU A 129 18.12 -5.82 1.35
C LEU A 129 18.27 -6.06 -0.15
N LYS A 130 17.73 -5.16 -0.98
CA LYS A 130 17.86 -5.24 -2.44
C LYS A 130 19.31 -5.02 -2.88
N GLU A 131 19.99 -4.05 -2.28
CA GLU A 131 21.41 -3.80 -2.50
C GLU A 131 22.26 -4.99 -2.04
N GLN A 132 21.93 -5.59 -0.88
CA GLN A 132 22.66 -6.74 -0.34
C GLN A 132 22.49 -8.01 -1.18
N SER A 133 21.25 -8.35 -1.53
CA SER A 133 20.92 -9.59 -2.24
C SER A 133 21.19 -9.54 -3.75
N GLY A 134 21.30 -8.34 -4.31
CA GLY A 134 21.33 -8.11 -5.76
C GLY A 134 20.03 -8.52 -6.49
N SER A 135 18.96 -8.82 -5.76
CA SER A 135 17.74 -9.39 -6.34
C SER A 135 16.86 -8.34 -7.00
N LYS A 136 16.22 -8.72 -8.11
CA LYS A 136 15.20 -7.90 -8.78
C LYS A 136 13.77 -8.28 -8.38
N LYS A 137 13.61 -9.30 -7.55
CA LYS A 137 12.31 -9.82 -7.14
C LYS A 137 11.61 -8.92 -6.12
N ASP A 138 10.34 -9.21 -5.89
CA ASP A 138 9.57 -8.64 -4.80
C ASP A 138 10.03 -9.26 -3.47
N LEU A 139 10.86 -8.52 -2.73
CA LEU A 139 11.44 -9.02 -1.49
C LEU A 139 10.41 -9.14 -0.36
N GLU A 140 9.32 -8.36 -0.38
CA GLU A 140 8.26 -8.50 0.62
C GLU A 140 7.62 -9.89 0.49
N LYS A 141 7.30 -10.30 -0.74
CA LYS A 141 6.73 -11.63 -1.03
C LYS A 141 7.71 -12.77 -0.79
N GLU A 142 8.97 -12.59 -1.19
CA GLU A 142 10.01 -13.61 -0.99
C GLU A 142 10.27 -13.85 0.50
N VAL A 143 10.35 -12.81 1.33
CA VAL A 143 10.52 -12.94 2.77
C VAL A 143 9.27 -13.57 3.41
N SER A 144 8.08 -13.12 3.04
CA SER A 144 6.82 -13.66 3.55
C SER A 144 6.70 -15.16 3.29
N SER A 145 6.85 -15.55 2.02
CA SER A 145 6.69 -16.95 1.60
C SER A 145 7.75 -17.87 2.20
N THR A 146 8.97 -17.35 2.45
CA THR A 146 10.05 -18.10 3.08
C THR A 146 9.73 -18.49 4.52
N PHE A 147 9.13 -17.58 5.31
CA PHE A 147 8.96 -17.81 6.75
C PHE A 147 7.52 -18.11 7.18
N THR A 148 6.50 -17.91 6.34
CA THR A 148 5.10 -18.14 6.73
C THR A 148 4.26 -18.98 5.76
N LYS A 149 4.80 -19.35 4.61
CA LYS A 149 4.08 -20.03 3.52
C LYS A 149 2.96 -19.19 2.86
N SER A 150 2.85 -17.90 3.19
CA SER A 150 1.99 -16.91 2.51
C SER A 150 2.84 -15.80 1.90
N ASP A 151 2.39 -15.15 0.82
CA ASP A 151 3.15 -14.07 0.15
C ASP A 151 2.84 -12.66 0.70
N ASP A 152 1.94 -12.53 1.67
CA ASP A 152 1.41 -11.25 2.20
C ASP A 152 1.62 -11.02 3.71
N GLU A 153 2.51 -11.80 4.34
CA GLU A 153 2.73 -11.79 5.80
C GLU A 153 4.11 -11.24 6.22
N PHE A 154 4.59 -10.18 5.57
CA PHE A 154 5.96 -9.67 5.72
C PHE A 154 6.35 -9.36 7.17
N TYR A 155 5.55 -8.58 7.90
CA TYR A 155 5.86 -8.23 9.30
C TYR A 155 5.83 -9.46 10.22
N ARG A 156 4.92 -10.40 9.98
CA ARG A 156 4.83 -11.66 10.74
C ARG A 156 6.08 -12.51 10.50
N ALA A 157 6.56 -12.58 9.25
CA ALA A 157 7.79 -13.26 8.88
C ALA A 157 8.99 -12.69 9.64
N LEU A 158 9.16 -11.36 9.65
CA LEU A 158 10.25 -10.70 10.40
C LEU A 158 10.13 -10.99 11.90
N ILE A 159 8.95 -10.80 12.50
CA ILE A 159 8.75 -11.04 13.93
C ILE A 159 9.09 -12.48 14.32
N ARG A 160 8.72 -13.47 13.49
CA ARG A 160 8.96 -14.89 13.74
C ARG A 160 10.45 -15.21 13.88
N VAL A 161 11.29 -14.60 13.05
CA VAL A 161 12.73 -14.90 13.02
C VAL A 161 13.55 -14.06 14.00
N LYS A 162 12.92 -13.11 14.72
CA LYS A 162 13.64 -12.16 15.58
C LYS A 162 14.55 -12.84 16.59
N GLU A 163 14.06 -13.83 17.34
CA GLU A 163 14.84 -14.48 18.40
C GLU A 163 16.05 -15.24 17.83
N GLU A 164 15.82 -15.99 16.74
CA GLU A 164 16.88 -16.70 16.03
C GLU A 164 17.95 -15.75 15.46
N LEU A 165 17.51 -14.61 14.90
CA LEU A 165 18.38 -13.59 14.34
C LEU A 165 19.24 -12.89 15.40
N LEU A 166 18.67 -12.61 16.57
CA LEU A 166 19.40 -11.99 17.68
C LEU A 166 20.41 -12.96 18.29
N ALA A 167 20.09 -14.25 18.35
CA ALA A 167 21.01 -15.30 18.81
C ALA A 167 22.15 -15.57 17.83
N GLN A 168 21.96 -15.27 16.54
CA GLN A 168 22.97 -15.43 15.51
C GLN A 168 24.11 -14.42 15.70
N LYS A 169 25.36 -14.89 15.70
CA LYS A 169 26.55 -14.04 15.90
C LYS A 169 26.97 -13.30 14.63
N ASP A 170 27.12 -14.05 13.54
CA ASP A 170 27.69 -13.58 12.28
C ASP A 170 26.68 -13.70 11.12
N ALA A 171 27.00 -13.14 9.95
CA ALA A 171 26.17 -13.21 8.74
C ALA A 171 26.87 -14.01 7.63
N PRO A 172 26.97 -15.35 7.74
CA PRO A 172 27.85 -16.17 6.89
C PRO A 172 27.46 -16.14 5.41
N PHE A 173 26.21 -15.81 5.08
CA PHE A 173 25.71 -15.78 3.70
C PHE A 173 25.34 -14.38 3.22
N ALA A 174 25.87 -13.33 3.86
CA ALA A 174 25.55 -11.96 3.50
C ALA A 174 25.95 -11.61 2.06
N ASP A 175 27.03 -12.19 1.54
CA ASP A 175 27.58 -11.87 0.22
C ASP A 175 27.04 -12.78 -0.91
N VAL A 176 26.12 -13.68 -0.58
CA VAL A 176 25.53 -14.59 -1.57
C VAL A 176 24.64 -13.82 -2.54
N GLN A 177 24.74 -14.10 -3.84
CA GLN A 177 23.82 -13.53 -4.82
C GLN A 177 22.52 -14.34 -4.88
N TYR A 178 21.43 -13.76 -4.36
CA TYR A 178 20.16 -14.49 -4.18
C TYR A 178 19.59 -15.05 -5.48
N ASP A 179 19.50 -14.22 -6.53
CA ASP A 179 18.90 -14.60 -7.80
C ASP A 179 19.74 -15.64 -8.57
N LYS A 180 21.03 -15.82 -8.24
CA LYS A 180 21.85 -16.88 -8.84
C LYS A 180 21.47 -18.26 -8.35
N ILE A 181 20.95 -18.37 -7.11
CA ILE A 181 20.58 -19.64 -6.48
C ILE A 181 19.06 -19.90 -6.58
N PHE A 182 18.25 -18.87 -6.36
CA PHE A 182 16.78 -19.00 -6.26
C PHE A 182 16.04 -18.56 -7.54
N ASP A 183 16.68 -18.61 -8.71
CA ASP A 183 15.98 -18.49 -10.00
C ASP A 183 15.02 -19.67 -10.21
N GLU A 184 13.86 -19.42 -10.83
CA GLU A 184 12.83 -20.46 -11.03
C GLU A 184 13.35 -21.67 -11.81
N LYS A 185 14.23 -21.44 -12.80
CA LYS A 185 14.79 -22.52 -13.62
C LYS A 185 15.84 -23.31 -12.85
N VAL A 186 16.60 -22.63 -11.99
CA VAL A 186 17.55 -23.27 -11.06
C VAL A 186 16.80 -24.11 -10.03
N LEU A 187 15.71 -23.59 -9.44
CA LEU A 187 14.90 -24.34 -8.49
C LEU A 187 14.20 -25.54 -9.13
N SER A 188 13.68 -25.39 -10.36
CA SER A 188 13.12 -26.50 -11.13
C SER A 188 14.18 -27.59 -11.39
N PHE A 189 15.41 -27.17 -11.71
CA PHE A 189 16.54 -28.06 -11.89
C PHE A 189 16.95 -28.78 -10.59
N LEU A 190 17.08 -28.05 -9.47
CA LEU A 190 17.36 -28.60 -8.13
C LEU A 190 16.22 -29.51 -7.62
N GLY A 191 15.00 -29.35 -8.13
CA GLY A 191 13.85 -30.20 -7.82
C GLY A 191 13.90 -31.60 -8.45
N THR A 192 14.83 -31.86 -9.38
CA THR A 192 14.99 -33.19 -9.98
C THR A 192 15.65 -34.16 -8.98
N LYS A 193 15.01 -35.32 -8.76
CA LYS A 193 15.35 -36.26 -7.65
C LYS A 193 16.81 -36.71 -7.63
N ASP A 194 17.44 -36.85 -8.77
CA ASP A 194 18.82 -37.35 -8.88
C ASP A 194 19.87 -36.25 -8.64
N PHE A 195 19.46 -34.98 -8.63
CA PHE A 195 20.39 -33.87 -8.72
C PHE A 195 20.87 -33.34 -7.36
N LYS A 196 20.02 -33.34 -6.33
CA LYS A 196 20.35 -32.76 -5.01
C LYS A 196 21.59 -33.35 -4.36
N THR A 197 21.87 -34.63 -4.59
CA THR A 197 23.05 -35.31 -4.04
C THR A 197 24.19 -35.43 -5.06
N ALA A 198 23.88 -35.57 -6.35
CA ALA A 198 24.89 -35.73 -7.39
C ALA A 198 25.62 -34.43 -7.75
N ILE A 199 25.02 -33.26 -7.51
CA ILE A 199 25.64 -31.96 -7.85
C ILE A 199 26.89 -31.68 -7.03
N GLU A 200 26.89 -32.01 -5.74
CA GLU A 200 28.05 -31.76 -4.87
C GLU A 200 29.26 -32.57 -5.35
N ASP A 201 29.07 -33.86 -5.58
CA ASP A 201 30.10 -34.75 -6.12
C ASP A 201 30.54 -34.32 -7.53
N TYR A 202 29.60 -33.88 -8.36
CA TYR A 202 29.88 -33.37 -9.70
C TYR A 202 30.77 -32.13 -9.64
N ILE A 203 30.40 -31.11 -8.88
CA ILE A 203 31.13 -29.84 -8.82
C ILE A 203 32.54 -30.03 -8.24
N LYS A 204 32.67 -30.81 -7.16
CA LYS A 204 33.99 -31.10 -6.56
C LYS A 204 34.92 -31.80 -7.54
N LYS A 205 34.46 -32.89 -8.16
CA LYS A 205 35.27 -33.62 -9.16
C LYS A 205 35.54 -32.81 -10.42
N TYR A 206 34.54 -32.06 -10.87
CA TYR A 206 34.68 -31.16 -12.01
C TYR A 206 35.79 -30.15 -11.75
N ASN A 207 35.81 -29.49 -10.58
CA ASN A 207 36.85 -28.53 -10.20
C ASN A 207 38.23 -29.18 -10.03
N GLU A 208 38.32 -30.38 -9.45
CA GLU A 208 39.58 -31.12 -9.32
C GLU A 208 40.28 -31.32 -10.67
N ILE A 209 39.52 -31.63 -11.72
CA ILE A 209 40.07 -31.99 -13.03
C ILE A 209 40.24 -30.77 -13.91
N LEU A 210 39.37 -29.77 -13.75
CA LEU A 210 39.56 -28.47 -14.36
C LEU A 210 40.82 -27.75 -13.87
N ALA A 211 41.49 -28.23 -12.83
CA ALA A 211 42.80 -27.72 -12.41
C ALA A 211 43.98 -28.42 -13.11
N ALA A 212 43.77 -29.49 -13.87
CA ALA A 212 44.83 -30.45 -14.21
C ALA A 212 45.74 -30.08 -15.39
N THR A 213 45.29 -29.32 -16.39
CA THR A 213 46.09 -29.10 -17.63
C THR A 213 45.76 -27.78 -18.35
N TYR A 214 44.82 -27.80 -19.30
CA TYR A 214 44.61 -26.74 -20.30
C TYR A 214 43.37 -25.88 -20.04
N PHE A 215 42.46 -26.39 -19.20
CA PHE A 215 41.23 -25.72 -18.83
C PHE A 215 41.37 -25.14 -17.43
N ARG A 216 40.60 -24.10 -17.11
CA ARG A 216 40.61 -23.49 -15.78
C ARG A 216 39.22 -23.00 -15.39
N LYS A 217 38.89 -23.18 -14.10
CA LYS A 217 37.67 -22.65 -13.47
C LYS A 217 37.62 -21.12 -13.61
N GLY A 218 36.42 -20.57 -13.78
CA GLY A 218 36.20 -19.12 -13.97
C GLY A 218 36.72 -18.52 -15.30
N THR A 219 37.37 -19.32 -16.17
CA THR A 219 37.92 -18.85 -17.46
C THR A 219 37.54 -19.80 -18.61
N LEU A 220 38.51 -20.54 -19.18
CA LEU A 220 38.26 -21.50 -20.25
C LEU A 220 37.88 -22.86 -19.64
N ASN A 221 36.58 -23.09 -19.45
CA ASN A 221 36.04 -24.39 -19.05
C ASN A 221 35.67 -25.27 -20.26
N TYR A 222 35.24 -26.52 -20.01
CA TYR A 222 34.91 -27.47 -21.08
C TYR A 222 33.76 -26.99 -21.99
N TYR A 223 32.77 -26.31 -21.42
CA TYR A 223 31.66 -25.75 -22.19
C TYR A 223 32.13 -24.62 -23.13
N ASN A 224 32.93 -23.69 -22.60
CA ASN A 224 33.51 -22.58 -23.35
C ASN A 224 34.43 -23.11 -24.46
N ALA A 225 35.24 -24.13 -24.16
CA ALA A 225 36.10 -24.78 -25.14
C ALA A 225 35.31 -25.40 -26.30
N ALA A 226 34.22 -26.13 -26.02
CA ALA A 226 33.35 -26.68 -27.06
C ALA A 226 32.66 -25.58 -27.88
N THR A 227 32.24 -24.49 -27.24
CA THR A 227 31.60 -23.34 -27.91
C THR A 227 32.58 -22.62 -28.84
N ILE A 228 33.83 -22.42 -28.39
CA ILE A 228 34.91 -21.84 -29.21
C ILE A 228 35.25 -22.77 -30.38
N ALA A 229 35.39 -24.07 -30.13
CA ALA A 229 35.67 -25.07 -31.17
C ALA A 229 34.65 -24.99 -32.31
N LYS A 230 33.36 -24.97 -31.94
CA LYS A 230 32.24 -24.85 -32.88
C LYS A 230 32.26 -23.51 -33.60
N SER A 231 32.43 -22.40 -32.89
CA SER A 231 32.46 -21.06 -33.50
C SER A 231 33.60 -20.92 -34.52
N LEU A 232 34.80 -21.40 -34.20
CA LEU A 232 35.94 -21.39 -35.12
C LEU A 232 35.67 -22.25 -36.36
N ALA A 233 35.04 -23.41 -36.19
CA ALA A 233 34.67 -24.30 -37.29
C ALA A 233 33.61 -23.68 -38.20
N ASP A 234 32.52 -23.16 -37.63
CA ASP A 234 31.39 -22.56 -38.34
C ASP A 234 31.83 -21.32 -39.15
N ASN A 235 32.86 -20.61 -38.69
CA ASN A 235 33.45 -19.46 -39.38
C ASN A 235 34.63 -19.82 -40.32
N GLY A 236 34.87 -21.12 -40.56
CA GLY A 236 35.88 -21.57 -41.53
C GLY A 236 37.34 -21.39 -41.09
N PHE A 237 37.63 -21.11 -39.81
CA PHE A 237 38.98 -20.88 -39.29
C PHE A 237 39.93 -22.06 -39.58
N PHE A 238 39.48 -23.27 -39.28
CA PHE A 238 40.25 -24.50 -39.56
C PHE A 238 40.27 -24.83 -41.06
N ALA A 239 39.23 -24.49 -41.81
CA ALA A 239 39.20 -24.67 -43.27
C ALA A 239 40.24 -23.78 -43.99
N ALA A 240 40.52 -22.60 -43.41
CA ALA A 240 41.60 -21.71 -43.83
C ALA A 240 43.00 -22.15 -43.34
N LYS A 241 43.11 -23.32 -42.71
CA LYS A 241 44.37 -23.91 -42.18
C LYS A 241 45.02 -23.11 -41.03
N HIS A 242 44.24 -22.31 -40.30
CA HIS A 242 44.71 -21.72 -39.05
C HIS A 242 44.66 -22.75 -37.91
N THR A 243 45.53 -22.60 -36.92
CA THR A 243 45.64 -23.50 -35.75
C THR A 243 45.46 -22.73 -34.45
N VAL A 244 44.95 -23.42 -33.42
CA VAL A 244 44.80 -22.89 -32.06
C VAL A 244 45.88 -23.50 -31.18
N ASN A 245 46.55 -22.68 -30.38
CA ASN A 245 47.55 -23.16 -29.43
C ASN A 245 47.00 -23.06 -27.99
N LEU A 246 46.86 -24.21 -27.33
CA LEU A 246 46.55 -24.28 -25.90
C LEU A 246 47.86 -24.28 -25.11
N ASN A 247 47.97 -23.34 -24.17
CA ASN A 247 49.18 -23.14 -23.38
C ASN A 247 48.97 -23.68 -21.97
N ALA A 248 49.75 -24.69 -21.61
CA ALA A 248 49.96 -25.19 -20.25
C ALA A 248 51.46 -25.49 -20.07
N ASP A 249 51.84 -26.47 -19.24
CA ASP A 249 53.25 -26.90 -19.11
C ASP A 249 53.85 -27.39 -20.44
N LYS A 250 53.00 -27.94 -21.31
CA LYS A 250 53.32 -28.22 -22.71
C LYS A 250 52.36 -27.46 -23.60
N LYS A 251 52.88 -26.91 -24.69
CA LYS A 251 52.07 -26.26 -25.72
C LYS A 251 51.43 -27.34 -26.59
N LEU A 252 50.11 -27.30 -26.73
CA LEU A 252 49.36 -28.22 -27.56
C LEU A 252 48.74 -27.48 -28.74
N GLU A 253 49.08 -27.90 -29.96
CA GLU A 253 48.53 -27.35 -31.19
C GLU A 253 47.28 -28.14 -31.61
N ILE A 254 46.19 -27.40 -31.85
CA ILE A 254 44.90 -27.90 -32.31
C ILE A 254 44.68 -27.43 -33.75
N THR A 255 44.52 -28.38 -34.67
CA THR A 255 44.38 -28.12 -36.11
C THR A 255 42.94 -28.33 -36.62
N SER A 256 42.03 -28.85 -35.79
CA SER A 256 40.64 -29.08 -36.18
C SER A 256 39.69 -29.03 -34.98
N GLN A 257 38.40 -28.83 -35.27
CA GLN A 257 37.31 -28.94 -34.30
C GLN A 257 37.34 -30.29 -33.57
N LYS A 258 37.49 -31.40 -34.31
CA LYS A 258 37.50 -32.75 -33.74
C LYS A 258 38.60 -32.93 -32.70
N GLN A 259 39.80 -32.40 -32.93
CA GLN A 259 40.90 -32.52 -31.98
C GLN A 259 40.61 -31.82 -30.65
N LEU A 260 39.95 -30.66 -30.67
CA LEU A 260 39.57 -29.96 -29.44
C LEU A 260 38.43 -30.67 -28.71
N GLU A 261 37.45 -31.17 -29.45
CA GLU A 261 36.34 -31.97 -28.90
C GLU A 261 36.85 -33.29 -28.27
N GLU A 262 37.78 -33.97 -28.93
CA GLU A 262 38.44 -35.18 -28.42
C GLU A 262 39.26 -34.91 -27.16
N LEU A 263 39.96 -33.76 -27.10
CA LEU A 263 40.69 -33.35 -25.90
C LEU A 263 39.74 -33.12 -24.72
N VAL A 264 38.65 -32.39 -24.94
CA VAL A 264 37.62 -32.15 -23.91
C VAL A 264 36.97 -33.47 -23.48
N ALA A 265 36.64 -34.36 -24.42
CA ALA A 265 36.06 -35.67 -24.13
C ALA A 265 37.01 -36.53 -23.29
N LYS A 266 38.30 -36.53 -23.61
CA LYS A 266 39.33 -37.28 -22.88
C LYS A 266 39.49 -36.78 -21.43
N GLU A 267 39.54 -35.47 -21.22
CA GLU A 267 39.60 -34.87 -19.89
C GLU A 267 38.32 -35.17 -19.08
N LYS A 268 37.15 -35.18 -19.74
CA LYS A 268 35.89 -35.59 -19.12
C LYS A 268 35.85 -37.07 -18.77
N ASP A 269 36.42 -37.94 -19.60
CA ASP A 269 36.51 -39.36 -19.31
C ASP A 269 37.44 -39.63 -18.12
N SER A 270 38.44 -38.80 -17.86
CA SER A 270 39.22 -38.89 -16.61
C SER A 270 38.44 -38.52 -15.35
N ILE A 271 37.19 -38.03 -15.45
CA ILE A 271 36.38 -37.63 -14.27
C ILE A 271 36.06 -38.76 -13.31
N SER A 272 35.90 -39.98 -13.82
CA SER A 272 35.70 -41.13 -12.97
C SER A 272 36.09 -42.40 -13.70
N ASN A 273 36.60 -43.41 -13.00
CA ASN A 273 36.72 -44.76 -13.57
C ASN A 273 35.39 -45.52 -13.52
N ASP A 274 34.38 -44.99 -12.83
CA ASP A 274 33.03 -45.53 -12.73
C ASP A 274 32.16 -45.05 -13.92
N LYS A 275 31.72 -46.03 -14.73
CA LYS A 275 30.89 -45.80 -15.93
C LYS A 275 29.51 -45.24 -15.59
N ASP A 276 28.91 -45.66 -14.48
CA ASP A 276 27.61 -45.16 -14.04
C ASP A 276 27.72 -43.73 -13.52
N LEU A 277 28.82 -43.41 -12.84
CA LEU A 277 29.10 -42.03 -12.42
C LEU A 277 29.34 -41.09 -13.61
N ARG A 278 30.09 -41.53 -14.63
CA ARG A 278 30.26 -40.75 -15.88
C ARG A 278 28.92 -40.45 -16.54
N LYS A 279 28.03 -41.46 -16.60
CA LYS A 279 26.70 -41.29 -17.19
C LYS A 279 25.88 -40.25 -16.41
N LYS A 280 25.87 -40.33 -15.07
CA LYS A 280 25.22 -39.33 -14.21
C LYS A 280 25.75 -37.92 -14.44
N PHE A 281 27.07 -37.75 -14.52
CA PHE A 281 27.69 -36.44 -14.77
C PHE A 281 27.39 -35.90 -16.17
N ALA A 282 27.34 -36.76 -17.19
CA ALA A 282 26.94 -36.37 -18.53
C ALA A 282 25.47 -35.92 -18.59
N ASP A 283 24.58 -36.62 -17.88
CA ASP A 283 23.16 -36.24 -17.79
C ASP A 283 22.98 -34.90 -17.07
N ILE A 284 23.74 -34.67 -15.99
CA ILE A 284 23.82 -33.39 -15.28
C ILE A 284 24.29 -32.27 -16.21
N GLU A 285 25.43 -32.45 -16.88
CA GLU A 285 25.99 -31.44 -17.78
C GLU A 285 25.02 -31.10 -18.92
N LYS A 286 24.32 -32.10 -19.47
CA LYS A 286 23.30 -31.91 -20.49
C LYS A 286 22.11 -31.08 -20.00
N LEU A 287 21.74 -31.19 -18.73
CA LEU A 287 20.69 -30.35 -18.13
C LEU A 287 21.19 -28.92 -17.90
N ILE A 288 22.41 -28.76 -17.39
CA ILE A 288 23.04 -27.46 -17.15
C ILE A 288 23.13 -26.67 -18.45
N THR A 289 23.74 -27.27 -19.49
CA THR A 289 24.03 -26.60 -20.77
C THR A 289 22.80 -26.17 -21.57
N LYS A 290 21.62 -26.73 -21.30
CA LYS A 290 20.36 -26.34 -21.95
C LYS A 290 19.90 -24.94 -21.57
N ASN A 291 20.27 -24.45 -20.39
CA ASN A 291 19.75 -23.19 -19.86
C ASN A 291 20.89 -22.23 -19.46
N ALA A 292 20.77 -20.96 -19.82
CA ALA A 292 21.75 -19.94 -19.42
C ALA A 292 21.78 -19.73 -17.90
N ASN A 293 20.62 -19.64 -17.24
CA ASN A 293 20.53 -19.41 -15.79
C ASN A 293 21.16 -20.56 -14.98
N VAL A 294 20.97 -21.80 -15.45
CA VAL A 294 21.53 -22.98 -14.79
C VAL A 294 23.04 -23.08 -15.01
N ARG A 295 23.55 -22.66 -16.17
CA ARG A 295 25.00 -22.50 -16.41
C ARG A 295 25.60 -21.43 -15.50
N ASP A 296 24.95 -20.29 -15.38
CA ASP A 296 25.38 -19.22 -14.48
C ASP A 296 25.42 -19.69 -13.02
N PHE A 297 24.45 -20.50 -12.61
CA PHE A 297 24.42 -21.12 -11.28
C PHE A 297 25.55 -22.13 -11.08
N GLU A 298 25.84 -22.99 -12.06
CA GLU A 298 26.98 -23.91 -12.00
C GLU A 298 28.30 -23.15 -11.90
N ALA A 299 28.50 -22.10 -12.70
CA ALA A 299 29.71 -21.28 -12.62
C ALA A 299 29.83 -20.58 -11.24
N TYR A 300 28.70 -20.16 -10.66
CA TYR A 300 28.66 -19.54 -9.34
C TYR A 300 29.02 -20.52 -8.22
N LEU A 301 28.38 -21.70 -8.18
CA LEU A 301 28.74 -22.77 -7.23
C LEU A 301 30.13 -23.33 -7.45
N ALA A 302 30.54 -23.33 -8.72
CA ALA A 302 31.90 -23.20 -9.19
C ALA A 302 32.76 -22.59 -8.11
N GLU A 303 32.71 -21.26 -8.05
CA GLU A 303 33.54 -20.39 -7.21
C GLU A 303 33.22 -20.47 -5.72
N HIS A 304 32.03 -20.96 -5.35
CA HIS A 304 31.50 -21.00 -3.98
C HIS A 304 31.20 -22.42 -3.48
N GLU A 305 32.24 -23.27 -3.42
CA GLU A 305 32.10 -24.68 -3.01
C GLU A 305 31.57 -24.86 -1.58
N GLU A 306 31.78 -23.86 -0.71
CA GLU A 306 31.26 -23.81 0.65
C GLU A 306 29.73 -23.85 0.73
N LEU A 307 29.02 -23.50 -0.36
CA LEU A 307 27.56 -23.51 -0.43
C LEU A 307 26.99 -24.88 -0.81
N LEU A 308 27.80 -25.78 -1.37
CA LEU A 308 27.33 -27.09 -1.88
C LEU A 308 26.57 -27.91 -0.83
N PRO A 309 27.05 -28.05 0.44
CA PRO A 309 26.35 -28.85 1.44
C PRO A 309 24.96 -28.30 1.77
N LYS A 310 24.73 -26.99 1.57
CA LYS A 310 23.44 -26.34 1.86
C LYS A 310 22.37 -26.66 0.81
N LEU A 311 22.76 -27.07 -0.40
CA LEU A 311 21.82 -27.43 -1.48
C LEU A 311 21.03 -28.71 -1.20
N ALA A 312 21.49 -29.55 -0.26
CA ALA A 312 20.73 -30.71 0.21
C ALA A 312 19.35 -30.30 0.77
N ASN A 313 19.28 -29.15 1.43
CA ASN A 313 18.03 -28.55 1.91
C ASN A 313 17.91 -27.08 1.47
N VAL A 314 17.48 -26.90 0.22
CA VAL A 314 17.29 -25.58 -0.41
C VAL A 314 16.34 -24.67 0.37
N GLU A 315 15.30 -25.22 1.01
CA GLU A 315 14.35 -24.43 1.81
C GLU A 315 15.03 -23.86 3.05
N SER A 316 15.75 -24.69 3.82
CA SER A 316 16.54 -24.23 4.97
C SER A 316 17.62 -23.23 4.55
N PHE A 317 18.27 -23.47 3.41
CA PHE A 317 19.30 -22.56 2.91
C PHE A 317 18.72 -21.18 2.54
N LYS A 318 17.51 -21.15 1.97
CA LYS A 318 16.77 -19.91 1.70
C LYS A 318 16.57 -19.10 2.98
N GLU A 319 16.14 -19.75 4.06
CA GLU A 319 15.97 -19.10 5.37
C GLU A 319 17.30 -18.55 5.92
N GLU A 320 18.38 -19.34 5.88
CA GLU A 320 19.70 -18.94 6.39
C GLU A 320 20.29 -17.74 5.63
N ILE A 321 20.05 -17.66 4.33
CA ILE A 321 20.45 -16.51 3.50
C ILE A 321 19.69 -15.26 3.93
N TRP A 322 18.36 -15.33 4.03
CA TRP A 322 17.55 -14.18 4.48
C TRP A 322 17.94 -13.72 5.88
N LYS A 323 18.15 -14.66 6.83
CA LYS A 323 18.66 -14.35 8.17
C LYS A 323 20.03 -13.67 8.11
N SER A 324 20.92 -14.11 7.23
CA SER A 324 22.23 -13.46 7.04
C SER A 324 22.09 -12.03 6.50
N TYR A 325 21.19 -11.78 5.53
CA TYR A 325 20.93 -10.42 5.06
C TYR A 325 20.32 -9.53 6.15
N PHE A 326 19.38 -10.05 6.93
CA PHE A 326 18.81 -9.32 8.08
C PHE A 326 19.90 -9.02 9.12
N LYS A 327 20.80 -9.98 9.38
CA LYS A 327 21.89 -9.81 10.35
C LYS A 327 22.91 -8.77 9.89
N ALA A 328 23.24 -8.76 8.61
CA ALA A 328 24.12 -7.74 8.02
C ALA A 328 23.51 -6.32 8.09
N ARG A 329 22.18 -6.22 8.16
CA ARG A 329 21.43 -4.96 8.26
C ARG A 329 20.65 -4.87 9.57
N ILE A 330 21.24 -5.36 10.66
CA ILE A 330 20.52 -5.57 11.94
C ILE A 330 19.91 -4.28 12.50
N GLU A 331 20.61 -3.14 12.39
CA GLU A 331 20.12 -1.85 12.87
C GLU A 331 18.82 -1.42 12.17
N LEU A 332 18.76 -1.59 10.84
CA LEU A 332 17.56 -1.27 10.05
C LEU A 332 16.42 -2.25 10.32
N TYR A 333 16.76 -3.52 10.55
CA TYR A 333 15.80 -4.54 10.92
C TYR A 333 15.18 -4.25 12.30
N GLU A 334 16.00 -3.92 13.29
CA GLU A 334 15.55 -3.59 14.64
C GLU A 334 14.70 -2.32 14.66
N ASP A 335 15.13 -1.25 13.98
CA ASP A 335 14.34 -0.01 13.83
C ASP A 335 12.94 -0.30 13.25
N LEU A 336 12.85 -1.09 12.18
CA LEU A 336 11.57 -1.44 11.56
C LEU A 336 10.67 -2.23 12.51
N ILE A 337 11.21 -3.24 13.18
CA ILE A 337 10.44 -4.09 14.09
C ILE A 337 9.99 -3.32 15.33
N GLU A 338 10.83 -2.44 15.86
CA GLU A 338 10.49 -1.60 17.00
C GLU A 338 9.41 -0.59 16.64
N LYS A 339 9.55 0.13 15.52
CA LYS A 339 8.52 1.05 15.01
C LYS A 339 7.21 0.33 14.75
N TYR A 340 7.25 -0.84 14.12
CA TYR A 340 6.04 -1.64 13.87
C TYR A 340 5.35 -2.05 15.18
N ARG A 341 6.10 -2.59 16.16
CA ARG A 341 5.51 -2.99 17.47
C ARG A 341 5.04 -1.78 18.29
N ALA A 342 5.74 -0.65 18.22
CA ALA A 342 5.34 0.58 18.87
C ALA A 342 4.03 1.11 18.25
N ALA A 343 3.95 1.12 16.92
CA ALA A 343 2.76 1.52 16.19
C ALA A 343 1.58 0.58 16.45
N GLU A 344 1.77 -0.73 16.51
CA GLU A 344 0.70 -1.69 16.86
C GLU A 344 0.14 -1.44 18.27
N ARG A 345 1.03 -1.19 19.25
CA ARG A 345 0.60 -0.81 20.61
C ARG A 345 -0.14 0.52 20.60
N ARG A 346 0.41 1.53 19.93
CA ARG A 346 -0.19 2.86 19.88
C ARG A 346 -1.50 2.88 19.10
N LYS A 347 -1.62 2.10 18.03
CA LYS A 347 -2.86 1.88 17.27
C LYS A 347 -3.95 1.38 18.20
N LYS A 348 -3.66 0.35 19.01
CA LYS A 348 -4.61 -0.18 19.99
C LYS A 348 -5.00 0.85 21.04
N GLU A 349 -4.06 1.65 21.53
CA GLU A 349 -4.35 2.75 22.45
C GLU A 349 -5.23 3.83 21.79
N ILE A 350 -4.95 4.21 20.54
CA ILE A 350 -5.76 5.15 19.77
C ILE A 350 -7.16 4.58 19.54
N GLU A 351 -7.32 3.28 19.25
CA GLU A 351 -8.61 2.60 19.13
C GLU A 351 -9.40 2.65 20.44
N ASP A 352 -8.74 2.40 21.57
CA ASP A 352 -9.35 2.47 22.90
C ASP A 352 -9.73 3.92 23.27
N GLU A 353 -8.87 4.89 22.97
CA GLU A 353 -9.12 6.33 23.13
C GLU A 353 -10.29 6.76 22.25
N ALA A 354 -10.29 6.42 20.97
CA ALA A 354 -11.37 6.69 20.02
C ALA A 354 -12.69 6.04 20.45
N THR A 355 -12.64 4.88 21.11
CA THR A 355 -13.82 4.21 21.64
C THR A 355 -14.41 4.94 22.83
N LYS A 356 -13.55 5.48 23.72
CA LYS A 356 -13.95 6.20 24.94
C LYS A 356 -14.32 7.66 24.66
N GLN A 357 -13.76 8.25 23.62
CA GLN A 357 -14.09 9.61 23.23
C GLN A 357 -15.53 9.69 22.75
N ARG A 358 -16.33 10.49 23.47
CA ARG A 358 -17.64 10.89 22.98
C ARG A 358 -17.43 11.83 21.80
N THR A 359 -17.80 11.36 20.62
CA THR A 359 -17.63 12.15 19.39
C THR A 359 -18.79 13.13 19.22
N GLN A 360 -18.56 14.17 18.41
CA GLN A 360 -19.64 15.11 18.07
C GLN A 360 -20.78 14.41 17.32
N TRP A 361 -20.53 13.27 16.67
CA TRP A 361 -21.54 12.43 16.06
C TRP A 361 -22.51 11.82 17.05
N GLU A 362 -22.03 11.30 18.17
CA GLU A 362 -22.89 10.73 19.19
C GLU A 362 -23.78 11.79 19.82
N ALA A 363 -23.26 13.01 20.00
CA ALA A 363 -24.07 14.14 20.41
C ALA A 363 -25.17 14.46 19.39
N VAL A 364 -24.88 14.44 18.08
CA VAL A 364 -25.89 14.65 17.03
C VAL A 364 -26.95 13.54 17.02
N ILE A 365 -26.51 12.28 17.07
CA ILE A 365 -27.40 11.10 17.11
C ILE A 365 -28.29 11.13 18.34
N GLU A 366 -27.74 11.52 19.50
CA GLU A 366 -28.50 11.63 20.75
C GLU A 366 -29.48 12.80 20.71
N ILE A 367 -29.09 13.97 20.20
CA ILE A 367 -30.01 15.10 19.97
C ILE A 367 -31.18 14.64 19.11
N PHE A 368 -30.93 13.88 18.05
CA PHE A 368 -31.98 13.34 17.21
C PHE A 368 -32.87 12.35 17.97
N ASN A 369 -32.27 11.31 18.58
CA ASN A 369 -32.97 10.24 19.29
C ASN A 369 -33.80 10.75 20.49
N ASN A 370 -33.44 11.90 21.08
CA ASN A 370 -34.16 12.53 22.19
C ASN A 370 -35.23 13.52 21.72
N ARG A 371 -35.01 14.20 20.59
CA ARG A 371 -35.89 15.27 20.11
C ARG A 371 -37.02 14.76 19.21
N PHE A 372 -36.80 13.67 18.50
CA PHE A 372 -37.78 13.13 17.56
C PHE A 372 -38.38 11.82 18.09
N PHE A 373 -39.70 11.76 18.09
CA PHE A 373 -40.47 10.56 18.40
C PHE A 373 -40.74 9.81 17.11
N VAL A 374 -39.82 8.90 16.75
CA VAL A 374 -39.88 8.05 15.55
C VAL A 374 -39.72 6.58 15.98
N PRO A 375 -40.23 5.60 15.22
CA PRO A 375 -40.25 4.18 15.60
C PRO A 375 -38.88 3.51 15.40
N PHE A 376 -37.79 4.26 15.49
CA PHE A 376 -36.44 3.73 15.36
C PHE A 376 -35.42 4.52 16.18
N LYS A 377 -34.31 3.85 16.53
CA LYS A 377 -33.12 4.46 17.14
C LYS A 377 -31.95 4.39 16.19
N LEU A 378 -31.19 5.49 16.15
CA LEU A 378 -29.96 5.61 15.38
C LEU A 378 -28.75 5.20 16.22
N THR A 379 -27.80 4.52 15.57
CA THR A 379 -26.49 4.18 16.13
C THR A 379 -25.38 4.40 15.09
N ALA A 380 -24.14 4.62 15.52
CA ALA A 380 -22.98 4.70 14.63
C ALA A 380 -22.33 3.31 14.50
N LYS A 381 -22.20 2.77 13.29
CA LYS A 381 -21.67 1.40 13.05
C LYS A 381 -20.14 1.35 12.96
N ASN A 382 -19.52 2.25 12.20
CA ASN A 382 -18.09 2.23 11.83
C ASN A 382 -17.31 3.39 12.49
N ARG A 383 -17.71 3.80 13.70
CA ARG A 383 -17.18 4.98 14.37
C ARG A 383 -15.65 4.99 14.45
N VAL A 384 -15.06 3.88 14.91
CA VAL A 384 -13.61 3.76 15.09
C VAL A 384 -12.90 3.88 13.74
N SER A 385 -13.34 3.15 12.71
CA SER A 385 -12.76 3.19 11.37
C SER A 385 -12.72 4.59 10.78
N VAL A 386 -13.79 5.39 10.96
CA VAL A 386 -13.78 6.77 10.45
C VAL A 386 -12.93 7.72 11.31
N ILE A 387 -12.85 7.50 12.63
CA ILE A 387 -11.95 8.28 13.49
C ILE A 387 -10.49 8.06 13.07
N LEU A 388 -10.14 6.81 12.77
CA LEU A 388 -8.81 6.43 12.28
C LEU A 388 -8.58 6.83 10.81
N GLY A 389 -9.61 7.28 10.10
CA GLY A 389 -9.51 7.64 8.68
C GLY A 389 -9.42 6.44 7.73
N GLU A 390 -9.71 5.23 8.20
CA GLU A 390 -9.79 4.02 7.38
C GLU A 390 -11.05 4.03 6.49
N GLU A 391 -12.14 4.62 6.99
CA GLU A 391 -13.37 4.83 6.23
C GLU A 391 -13.71 6.32 6.11
N PRO A 392 -14.11 6.81 4.92
CA PRO A 392 -14.36 8.24 4.70
C PRO A 392 -15.70 8.73 5.26
N MET A 393 -16.67 7.83 5.49
CA MET A 393 -18.05 8.18 5.85
C MET A 393 -18.59 7.41 7.05
N LEU A 394 -19.33 8.09 7.92
CA LEU A 394 -20.06 7.44 9.00
C LEU A 394 -21.23 6.61 8.45
N SER A 395 -21.25 5.33 8.78
CA SER A 395 -22.38 4.45 8.55
C SER A 395 -23.32 4.47 9.75
N LEU A 396 -24.58 4.82 9.51
CA LEU A 396 -25.63 4.80 10.52
C LEU A 396 -26.34 3.45 10.54
N GLY A 397 -26.54 2.91 11.73
CA GLY A 397 -27.42 1.79 12.01
C GLY A 397 -28.80 2.26 12.45
N PHE A 398 -29.82 1.49 12.08
CA PHE A 398 -31.20 1.75 12.45
C PHE A 398 -31.75 0.51 13.18
N THR A 399 -32.31 0.74 14.36
CA THR A 399 -33.05 -0.28 15.11
C THR A 399 -34.50 0.17 15.18
N PHE A 400 -35.40 -0.54 14.52
CA PHE A 400 -36.84 -0.29 14.60
C PHE A 400 -37.37 -0.80 15.94
N GLU A 401 -38.25 -0.03 16.58
CA GLU A 401 -38.84 -0.34 17.88
C GLU A 401 -40.37 -0.32 17.75
N ASP A 402 -41.00 -1.44 18.07
CA ASP A 402 -42.46 -1.58 18.17
C ASP A 402 -42.82 -2.20 19.52
N GLY A 403 -43.17 -1.36 20.49
CA GLY A 403 -43.40 -1.77 21.88
C GLY A 403 -42.16 -2.42 22.50
N ALA A 404 -42.22 -3.73 22.77
CA ALA A 404 -41.11 -4.50 23.32
C ALA A 404 -40.18 -5.08 22.25
N ASP A 405 -40.64 -5.16 21.00
CA ASP A 405 -39.91 -5.79 19.91
C ASP A 405 -38.94 -4.80 19.27
N LYS A 406 -37.72 -5.29 19.00
CA LYS A 406 -36.65 -4.49 18.37
C LYS A 406 -35.98 -5.30 17.28
N ALA A 407 -35.81 -4.69 16.11
CA ALA A 407 -35.13 -5.33 14.99
C ALA A 407 -34.15 -4.36 14.31
N PRO A 408 -32.93 -4.79 13.95
CA PRO A 408 -32.07 -4.02 13.08
C PRO A 408 -32.66 -3.98 11.67
N VAL A 409 -32.70 -2.80 11.04
CA VAL A 409 -33.27 -2.62 9.71
C VAL A 409 -32.30 -1.83 8.84
N GLU A 410 -32.22 -2.16 7.55
CA GLU A 410 -31.46 -1.39 6.58
C GLU A 410 -32.19 -0.10 6.18
N LYS A 411 -31.43 0.95 5.84
CA LYS A 411 -32.00 2.27 5.50
C LYS A 411 -33.06 2.18 4.40
N LEU A 412 -32.82 1.40 3.34
CA LEU A 412 -33.75 1.29 2.20
C LEU A 412 -35.09 0.69 2.63
N ALA A 413 -35.06 -0.41 3.41
CA ALA A 413 -36.26 -1.03 3.95
C ALA A 413 -36.98 -0.12 4.95
N LEU A 414 -36.23 0.58 5.81
CA LEU A 414 -36.79 1.55 6.75
C LEU A 414 -37.57 2.66 6.01
N MET A 415 -36.99 3.23 4.96
CA MET A 415 -37.61 4.30 4.17
C MET A 415 -38.92 3.89 3.47
N GLN A 416 -39.19 2.60 3.30
CA GLN A 416 -40.46 2.12 2.74
C GLN A 416 -41.60 2.12 3.77
N VAL A 417 -41.28 1.98 5.06
CA VAL A 417 -42.26 1.83 6.14
C VAL A 417 -42.55 3.17 6.84
N LEU A 418 -41.61 4.11 6.80
CA LEU A 418 -41.77 5.42 7.44
C LEU A 418 -42.85 6.28 6.76
N SER A 419 -43.64 6.96 7.58
CA SER A 419 -44.55 8.04 7.17
C SER A 419 -43.78 9.25 6.65
N SER A 420 -44.47 10.13 5.93
CA SER A 420 -43.88 11.38 5.42
C SER A 420 -43.31 12.29 6.53
N GLY A 421 -43.86 12.23 7.75
CA GLY A 421 -43.35 12.96 8.90
C GLY A 421 -42.02 12.39 9.43
N GLU A 422 -41.92 11.07 9.50
CA GLU A 422 -40.71 10.37 9.96
C GLU A 422 -39.57 10.46 8.94
N LYS A 423 -39.89 10.39 7.64
CA LYS A 423 -38.93 10.68 6.57
C LYS A 423 -38.35 12.09 6.69
N LYS A 424 -39.20 13.08 6.98
CA LYS A 424 -38.75 14.45 7.26
C LYS A 424 -37.91 14.55 8.53
N ALA A 425 -38.20 13.78 9.57
CA ALA A 425 -37.34 13.72 10.74
C ALA A 425 -35.93 13.21 10.34
N LEU A 426 -35.83 12.11 9.59
CA LEU A 426 -34.54 11.60 9.13
C LEU A 426 -33.79 12.62 8.24
N TYR A 427 -34.50 13.40 7.44
CA TYR A 427 -33.91 14.53 6.70
C TYR A 427 -33.32 15.59 7.64
N VAL A 428 -34.01 15.90 8.76
CA VAL A 428 -33.50 16.82 9.79
C VAL A 428 -32.23 16.32 10.48
N LEU A 429 -32.02 15.01 10.59
CA LEU A 429 -30.74 14.47 11.08
C LEU A 429 -29.56 15.00 10.26
N ASN A 430 -29.65 14.95 8.92
CA ASN A 430 -28.58 15.41 8.04
C ASN A 430 -28.35 16.92 8.20
N ILE A 431 -29.42 17.70 8.42
CA ILE A 431 -29.31 19.13 8.74
C ILE A 431 -28.57 19.34 10.07
N ILE A 432 -28.86 18.54 11.10
CA ILE A 432 -28.19 18.66 12.40
C ILE A 432 -26.68 18.37 12.24
N PHE A 433 -26.31 17.32 11.50
CA PHE A 433 -24.90 17.04 11.18
C PHE A 433 -24.20 18.23 10.49
N GLU A 434 -24.87 18.81 9.49
CA GLU A 434 -24.37 19.92 8.66
C GLU A 434 -24.21 21.23 9.48
N VAL A 435 -25.13 21.46 10.43
CA VAL A 435 -25.08 22.59 11.38
C VAL A 435 -23.96 22.40 12.40
N GLU A 436 -23.85 21.23 13.02
CA GLU A 436 -22.80 20.96 14.03
C GLU A 436 -21.39 20.98 13.40
N ALA A 437 -21.23 20.46 12.19
CA ALA A 437 -19.97 20.53 11.46
C ALA A 437 -19.52 21.98 11.21
N ARG A 438 -20.44 22.88 10.81
CA ARG A 438 -20.14 24.32 10.65
C ARG A 438 -19.81 25.01 11.96
N LYS A 439 -20.50 24.68 13.04
CA LYS A 439 -20.16 25.20 14.38
C LYS A 439 -18.74 24.79 14.79
N CYS A 440 -18.33 23.56 14.47
CA CYS A 440 -16.98 23.09 14.73
C CYS A 440 -15.93 23.90 13.95
N VAL A 441 -16.15 24.14 12.65
CA VAL A 441 -15.29 25.00 11.82
C VAL A 441 -15.19 26.42 12.40
N PHE A 442 -16.33 27.04 12.74
CA PHE A 442 -16.35 28.39 13.30
C PHE A 442 -15.60 28.49 14.64
N ARG A 443 -15.72 27.48 15.51
CA ARG A 443 -14.97 27.41 16.77
C ARG A 443 -13.46 27.23 16.54
N ARG A 444 -13.07 26.35 15.61
CA ARG A 444 -11.65 26.12 15.25
C ARG A 444 -11.01 27.36 14.62
N CYS A 445 -11.73 28.10 13.77
CA CYS A 445 -11.25 29.36 13.20
C CYS A 445 -11.03 30.43 14.28
N ARG A 446 -11.85 30.49 15.34
CA ARG A 446 -11.63 31.41 16.47
C ARG A 446 -10.42 31.05 17.34
N SER A 447 -10.11 29.77 17.52
CA SER A 447 -8.92 29.33 18.29
C SER A 447 -7.59 29.53 17.57
N LEU A 448 -7.62 29.82 16.26
CA LEU A 448 -6.44 30.07 15.42
C LEU A 448 -6.14 31.57 15.22
N ILE A 449 -6.95 32.46 15.79
CA ILE A 449 -6.67 33.89 15.84
C ILE A 449 -5.94 34.15 17.16
N PRO A 450 -4.64 34.49 17.15
CA PRO A 450 -3.98 34.92 18.37
C PRO A 450 -4.66 36.22 18.83
N ILE A 451 -5.05 36.26 20.11
CA ILE A 451 -5.50 37.49 20.78
C ILE A 451 -4.35 38.49 20.82
#